data_AF-A0A537SF05-F1
#
_entry.id   AF-A0A537SF05-F1
#
_cell.length_a   1.000
_cell.length_b   1.000
_cell.length_c   1.000
_cell.angle_alpha   90.00
_cell.angle_beta   90.00
_cell.angle_gamma   90.00
#
_symmetry.space_group_name_H-M   'P 1'
#
loop_
_entity.id
_entity.type
_entity.pdbx_description
1 polymer ?
#
loop_
_entity_poly.entity_id
_entity_poly.type
_entity_poly.pdbx_seq_one_letter_code
_entity_poly.pdbx_strand_id
1 'polypeptide(L)' 'MIEAVVFDAYGTLYDVQSVAAITEEALPGYGEIITQIWRIKQLEYSWLRSLMLRYQDFSVITRESLAYTLRVLG' A
#
# COMPACT_ATOMS: atom_id res chain seq x y z
N MET A 1 -3.09 23.87 -26.60
CA MET A 1 -3.21 22.42 -26.87
C MET A 1 -2.61 21.69 -25.66
N ILE A 2 -3.20 20.58 -25.21
CA ILE A 2 -2.57 19.75 -24.17
C ILE A 2 -1.51 18.88 -24.86
N GLU A 3 -0.27 18.92 -24.39
CA GLU A 3 0.87 18.20 -25.01
C GLU A 3 1.22 16.89 -24.30
N ALA A 4 0.79 16.73 -23.05
CA ALA A 4 1.00 15.51 -22.27
C ALA A 4 -0.14 15.30 -21.27
N VAL A 5 -0.41 14.02 -20.97
CA VAL A 5 -1.26 13.60 -19.85
C VAL A 5 -0.44 12.65 -18.99
N VAL A 6 -0.29 13.01 -17.72
CA VAL A 6 0.49 12.23 -16.75
C VAL A 6 -0.49 11.62 -15.75
N PHE A 7 -0.31 10.33 -15.48
CA PHE A 7 -1.18 9.55 -14.61
C PHE A 7 -0.41 9.12 -13.37
N ASP A 8 -1.10 9.11 -12.24
CA ASP A 8 -0.65 8.35 -11.09
C ASP A 8 -0.70 6.84 -11.41
N ALA A 9 0.10 6.04 -10.72
CA ALA A 9 0.19 4.61 -10.94
C ALA A 9 -0.83 3.85 -10.07
N TYR A 10 -0.63 3.84 -8.76
CA TYR A 10 -1.30 2.92 -7.85
C TYR A 10 -2.68 3.43 -7.43
N GLY A 11 -3.75 2.80 -7.95
CA GLY A 11 -5.13 3.22 -7.76
C GLY A 11 -5.68 4.06 -8.92
N THR A 12 -4.86 4.32 -9.95
CA THR A 12 -5.29 4.96 -11.20
C THR A 12 -5.05 4.05 -12.40
N LEU A 13 -3.78 3.68 -12.67
CA LEU A 13 -3.44 2.71 -13.73
C LEU A 13 -3.43 1.27 -13.24
N TYR A 14 -3.06 1.04 -11.98
CA TYR A 14 -2.95 -0.28 -11.38
C TYR A 14 -3.95 -0.45 -10.24
N ASP A 15 -4.70 -1.56 -10.25
CA ASP A 15 -5.63 -1.89 -9.18
C ASP A 15 -4.91 -2.41 -7.94
N VAL A 16 -5.03 -1.67 -6.85
CA VAL A 16 -4.45 -2.01 -5.55
C VAL A 16 -5.21 -3.14 -4.84
N GLN A 17 -6.43 -3.46 -5.25
CA GLN A 17 -7.20 -4.59 -4.72
C GLN A 17 -6.76 -5.93 -5.30
N SER A 18 -5.96 -5.93 -6.37
CA SER A 18 -5.48 -7.16 -7.03
C SER A 18 -4.68 -8.09 -6.12
N VAL A 19 -4.12 -7.58 -5.02
CA VAL A 19 -3.38 -8.39 -4.04
C VAL A 19 -4.29 -9.19 -3.10
N ALA A 20 -5.60 -8.96 -3.10
CA ALA A 20 -6.55 -9.61 -2.20
C ALA A 20 -6.53 -11.15 -2.31
N ALA A 21 -6.35 -11.70 -3.52
CA ALA A 21 -6.25 -13.14 -3.72
C ALA A 21 -5.00 -13.72 -3.04
N ILE A 22 -3.86 -13.05 -3.20
CA ILE A 22 -2.58 -13.50 -2.62
C ILE A 22 -2.60 -13.37 -1.09
N THR A 23 -3.20 -12.30 -0.57
CA THR A 23 -3.33 -12.11 0.87
C THR A 23 -4.33 -13.10 1.49
N GLU A 24 -5.39 -13.48 0.76
CA GLU A 24 -6.32 -14.53 1.16
C GLU A 24 -5.66 -15.91 1.18
N GLU A 25 -4.84 -16.24 0.19
CA GLU A 25 -4.05 -17.48 0.18
C GLU A 25 -3.04 -17.53 1.34
N ALA A 26 -2.41 -16.40 1.66
CA ALA A 26 -1.44 -16.31 2.75
C ALA A 26 -2.09 -16.35 4.14
N LEU A 27 -3.28 -15.75 4.30
CA LEU A 27 -4.03 -15.71 5.55
C LEU A 27 -5.55 -15.83 5.29
N PRO A 28 -6.08 -17.06 5.17
CA PRO A 28 -7.48 -17.28 4.81
C PRO A 28 -8.46 -16.60 5.77
N GLY A 29 -9.47 -15.94 5.20
CA GLY A 29 -10.47 -15.13 5.90
C GLY A 29 -10.05 -13.67 6.15
N TYR A 30 -8.80 -13.30 5.83
CA TYR A 30 -8.26 -11.96 6.09
C TYR A 30 -7.82 -11.21 4.83
N GLY A 31 -7.94 -11.77 3.62
CA GLY A 31 -7.39 -11.20 2.41
C GLY A 31 -7.85 -9.77 2.13
N GLU A 32 -9.15 -9.50 2.29
CA GLU A 32 -9.74 -8.18 2.10
C GLU A 32 -9.26 -7.18 3.15
N ILE A 33 -9.35 -7.54 4.44
CA ILE A 33 -8.96 -6.63 5.53
C ILE A 33 -7.46 -6.33 5.52
N ILE A 34 -6.61 -7.30 5.17
CA ILE A 34 -5.18 -7.09 4.94
C ILE A 34 -4.98 -6.07 3.82
N THR A 35 -5.63 -6.27 2.67
CA THR A 35 -5.47 -5.39 1.50
C THR A 35 -5.84 -3.95 1.82
N GLN A 36 -6.93 -3.75 2.55
CA GLN A 36 -7.41 -2.42 2.96
C GLN A 36 -6.44 -1.74 3.95
N ILE A 37 -6.11 -2.40 5.06
CA ILE A 37 -5.23 -1.80 6.09
C ILE A 37 -3.83 -1.56 5.51
N TRP A 38 -3.32 -2.49 4.71
CA TRP A 38 -2.00 -2.37 4.08
C TRP A 38 -1.92 -1.14 3.19
N ARG A 39 -2.92 -0.93 2.34
CA ARG A 39 -2.97 0.24 1.45
C ARG A 39 -3.06 1.55 2.23
N ILE A 40 -3.90 1.60 3.27
CA ILE A 40 -4.03 2.78 4.14
C ILE A 40 -2.67 3.11 4.79
N LYS A 41 -2.03 2.12 5.41
CA LYS A 41 -0.75 2.33 6.11
C LYS A 41 0.40 2.64 5.17
N GLN A 42 0.39 2.10 3.95
CA GLN A 42 1.37 2.44 2.91
C GLN A 42 1.32 3.93 2.57
N LEU A 43 0.12 4.49 2.38
CA LEU A 43 -0.06 5.93 2.13
C LEU A 43 0.32 6.77 3.34
N GLU A 44 -0.19 6.43 4.53
CA GLU A 44 0.14 7.14 5.77
C GLU A 44 1.66 7.18 6.03
N TYR A 45 2.35 6.07 5.84
CA TYR A 45 3.80 6.00 6.05
C TYR A 45 4.55 6.85 5.04
N SER A 46 4.10 6.93 3.79
CA SER A 46 4.69 7.83 2.79
C SER A 46 4.56 9.30 3.21
N TRP A 47 3.42 9.70 3.78
CA TRP A 47 3.18 11.06 4.24
C TRP A 47 3.98 11.37 5.51
N LEU A 48 3.89 10.51 6.54
CA LEU A 48 4.57 10.71 7.81
C LEU A 48 6.09 10.76 7.66
N ARG A 49 6.67 9.84 6.88
CA ARG A 49 8.13 9.85 6.61
C ARG A 49 8.58 11.10 5.89
N SER A 50 7.78 11.59 4.94
CA SER A 50 8.05 12.85 4.24
C SER A 50 7.97 14.05 5.20
N LEU A 51 6.92 14.13 6.02
CA LEU A 51 6.72 15.19 7.01
C LEU A 51 7.79 15.19 8.11
N MET A 52 8.31 14.02 8.48
CA MET A 52 9.39 13.86 9.46
C MET A 52 10.79 14.06 8.86
N LEU A 53 10.91 14.34 7.56
CA LEU A 53 12.17 14.40 6.82
C LEU A 53 13.01 13.11 6.94
N ARG A 54 12.34 11.95 6.94
CA ARG A 54 12.94 10.61 7.02
C ARG A 54 12.55 9.76 5.82
N TYR A 55 12.85 10.28 4.63
CA TYR A 55 12.54 9.62 3.35
C TYR A 55 13.05 8.18 3.33
N GLN A 56 12.25 7.32 2.71
CA GLN A 56 12.59 5.95 2.34
C GLN A 56 11.90 5.63 1.03
N ASP A 57 12.50 4.72 0.25
CA ASP A 57 11.92 4.25 -1.00
C ASP A 57 10.55 3.62 -0.77
N PHE A 58 9.67 3.74 -1.76
CA PHE A 58 8.31 3.20 -1.68
C PHE A 58 8.29 1.68 -1.44
N SER A 59 9.31 0.94 -1.88
CA SER A 59 9.43 -0.50 -1.60
C SER A 59 9.65 -0.80 -0.12
N VAL A 60 10.38 0.06 0.60
CA VAL A 60 10.57 -0.04 2.05
C VAL A 60 9.27 0.28 2.76
N ILE A 61 8.62 1.38 2.40
CA ILE A 61 7.31 1.78 2.93
C ILE A 61 6.28 0.66 2.77
N THR A 62 6.25 0.03 1.59
CA THR A 62 5.36 -1.08 1.26
C THR A 62 5.58 -2.30 2.16
N ARG A 63 6.84 -2.68 2.43
CA ARG A 63 7.17 -3.79 3.32
C ARG A 63 6.82 -3.47 4.78
N GLU A 64 7.13 -2.27 5.23
CA GLU A 64 6.86 -1.84 6.61
C GLU A 64 5.37 -1.74 6.91
N SER A 65 4.57 -1.20 5.97
CA SER A 65 3.13 -1.13 6.12
C SER A 65 2.46 -2.52 6.10
N LEU A 66 3.00 -3.46 5.31
CA LEU A 66 2.54 -4.86 5.35
C LEU A 66 2.85 -5.49 6.71
N ALA A 67 4.08 -5.34 7.18
CA ALA A 67 4.50 -5.87 8.48
C ALA A 67 3.66 -5.31 9.64
N TYR A 68 3.31 -4.03 9.58
CA TYR A 68 2.35 -3.43 10.52
C TYR A 68 0.98 -4.07 10.42
N THR A 69 0.46 -4.22 9.20
CA THR A 69 -0.88 -4.77 8.93
C THR A 69 -1.02 -6.18 9.49
N LEU A 70 -0.07 -7.06 9.17
CA LEU A 70 -0.07 -8.44 9.66
C LEU A 70 -0.03 -8.49 11.19
N ARG A 71 0.82 -7.67 11.83
CA ARG A 71 0.95 -7.61 13.30
C ARG A 71 -0.33 -7.17 14.01
N VAL A 72 -1.15 -6.34 13.38
CA VAL A 72 -2.43 -5.88 13.97
C VAL A 72 -3.51 -6.96 13.86
N LEU A 73 -3.39 -7.88 12.89
CA LEU A 73 -4.37 -8.93 12.65
C LEU A 73 -4.05 -10.26 13.36
N GLY A 74 -2.79 -10.54 13.70
CA GLY A 74 -2.38 -11.71 14.49
C GLY A 74 -0.96 -12.18 14.21
#